data_AF-A0A1Q7E4C8-F1
#
_entry.id   AF-A0A1Q7E4C8-F1
#
_cell.length_a   1.000
_cell.length_b   1.000
_cell.length_c   1.000
_cell.angle_alpha   90.00
_cell.angle_beta   90.00
_cell.angle_gamma   90.00
#
_symmetry.space_group_name_H-M   'P 1'
#
loop_
_entity.id
_entity.type
_entity.pdbx_description
1 polymer ?
#
loop_
_entity_poly.entity_id
_entity_poly.type
_entity_poly.pdbx_seq_one_letter_code
_entity_poly.pdbx_strand_id
1 'polypeptide(L)'
;MYTCRTTDFTCGTSPAMHRRVVALAEQGKSAQQILDAFVQQSGVAILMAPPKRGFNLAGYFVPSVLILAAGVVLTLVLHRWSRAALPAAPATRGPQIPASPDELERLRRELDRLSV
;
A
#
# COMPACT_ATOMS: atom_id res chain seq x y z
N MET A 1 -12.65 -0.81 -28.09
CA MET A 1 -12.40 -1.42 -26.77
C MET A 1 -12.52 -2.94 -26.94
N TYR A 2 -11.42 -3.68 -26.87
CA TYR A 2 -11.38 -5.15 -27.07
C TYR A 2 -11.48 -5.90 -25.74
N THR A 3 -12.47 -5.61 -24.92
CA THR A 3 -12.66 -6.31 -23.65
C THR A 3 -13.61 -7.48 -23.87
N CYS A 4 -13.07 -8.68 -24.18
CA CYS A 4 -13.88 -9.88 -24.14
C CYS A 4 -14.20 -10.19 -22.66
N ARG A 5 -15.41 -9.84 -22.22
CA ARG A 5 -15.95 -10.26 -20.92
C ARG A 5 -16.68 -11.58 -21.09
N THR A 6 -16.80 -12.37 -20.03
CA THR A 6 -17.55 -13.64 -20.02
C THR A 6 -19.03 -13.50 -20.42
N THR A 7 -19.59 -12.29 -20.41
CA THR A 7 -20.96 -11.98 -20.82
C THR A 7 -21.09 -11.47 -22.26
N ASP A 8 -19.99 -11.32 -22.99
CA ASP A 8 -20.01 -10.80 -24.36
C ASP A 8 -19.93 -11.95 -25.37
N PHE A 9 -21.10 -12.36 -25.87
CA PHE A 9 -21.26 -13.45 -26.83
C PHE A 9 -20.75 -13.10 -28.25
N THR A 10 -20.29 -11.87 -28.48
CA THR A 10 -19.87 -11.37 -29.80
C THR A 10 -18.36 -11.19 -29.97
N CYS A 11 -17.55 -11.60 -28.99
CA CYS A 11 -16.11 -11.36 -29.07
C CYS A 11 -15.40 -12.30 -30.06
N GLY A 12 -15.25 -11.90 -31.32
CA GLY A 12 -14.52 -12.68 -32.34
C GLY A 12 -13.00 -12.73 -32.13
N THR A 13 -12.43 -11.79 -31.38
CA THR A 13 -10.97 -11.65 -31.22
C THR A 13 -10.38 -12.73 -30.31
N SER A 14 -11.03 -13.04 -29.17
CA SER A 14 -10.52 -14.05 -28.23
C SER A 14 -10.45 -15.46 -28.86
N PRO A 15 -11.50 -15.98 -29.53
CA PRO A 15 -11.44 -17.27 -30.21
C PRO A 15 -10.40 -17.32 -31.33
N ALA A 16 -10.20 -16.22 -32.06
CA ALA A 16 -9.17 -16.15 -33.10
C ALA A 16 -7.75 -16.22 -32.50
N MET A 17 -7.48 -15.46 -31.43
CA MET A 17 -6.20 -15.49 -30.72
C MET A 17 -5.94 -16.86 -30.10
N HIS A 18 -6.95 -17.48 -29.49
CA HIS A 18 -6.84 -18.79 -28.87
C HIS A 18 -6.51 -19.89 -29.91
N ARG A 19 -7.22 -19.92 -31.04
CA ARG A 19 -6.91 -20.86 -32.14
C ARG A 19 -5.47 -20.72 -32.62
N ARG A 20 -4.94 -19.50 -32.64
CA ARG A 20 -3.56 -19.25 -33.06
C ARG A 20 -2.53 -19.74 -32.03
N VAL A 21 -2.82 -19.61 -30.73
CA VAL A 21 -2.00 -20.22 -29.67
C VAL A 21 -1.97 -21.74 -29.80
N VAL A 22 -3.14 -22.37 -29.98
CA VAL A 22 -3.26 -23.84 -30.15
C VAL A 22 -2.47 -24.31 -31.38
N ALA A 23 -2.63 -23.65 -32.53
CA ALA A 23 -1.91 -24.01 -33.74
C ALA A 23 -0.38 -23.94 -33.58
N LEU A 24 0.14 -22.96 -32.82
CA LEU A 24 1.58 -22.88 -32.54
C LEU A 24 2.04 -23.96 -31.55
N ALA A 25 1.21 -24.30 -30.56
CA ALA A 25 1.50 -25.39 -29.63
C ALA A 25 1.54 -26.75 -30.34
N GLU A 26 0.61 -27.01 -31.27
CA GLU A 26 0.59 -28.21 -32.11
C GLU A 26 1.84 -28.32 -33.01
N GLN A 27 2.45 -27.20 -33.37
CA GLN A 27 3.75 -27.15 -34.08
C GLN A 27 4.96 -27.43 -33.15
N GLY A 28 4.74 -27.77 -31.88
CA GLY A 28 5.80 -28.05 -30.92
C GLY A 28 6.49 -26.80 -30.36
N LYS A 29 5.91 -25.61 -30.51
CA LYS A 29 6.47 -24.38 -29.93
C LYS A 29 6.31 -24.39 -28.41
N SER A 30 7.36 -23.97 -27.72
CA SER A 30 7.32 -23.69 -26.28
C SER A 30 6.48 -22.44 -25.97
N ALA A 31 6.02 -22.32 -24.73
CA ALA A 31 5.25 -21.15 -24.29
C ALA A 31 5.96 -19.82 -24.58
N GLN A 32 7.28 -19.74 -24.35
CA GLN A 32 8.04 -18.52 -24.63
C GLN A 32 8.10 -18.21 -26.13
N GLN A 33 8.31 -19.22 -26.98
CA GLN A 33 8.30 -19.03 -28.43
C GLN A 33 6.93 -18.58 -28.96
N ILE A 34 5.84 -19.06 -28.36
CA ILE A 34 4.48 -18.60 -28.68
C ILE A 34 4.35 -17.12 -28.32
N LEU A 35 4.68 -16.73 -27.09
CA LEU A 35 4.62 -15.33 -26.65
C LEU A 35 5.47 -14.42 -27.56
N ASP A 36 6.69 -14.84 -27.87
CA ASP A 36 7.60 -14.10 -28.74
C ASP A 36 7.01 -13.94 -30.16
N ALA A 37 6.33 -14.96 -30.70
CA ALA A 37 5.65 -14.86 -32.00
C ALA A 37 4.51 -13.83 -32.01
N PHE A 38 3.79 -13.67 -30.90
CA PHE A 38 2.77 -12.61 -30.76
C PHE A 38 3.42 -11.23 -30.59
N VAL A 39 4.48 -11.14 -29.79
CA VAL A 39 5.22 -9.88 -29.58
C VAL A 39 5.87 -9.39 -30.86
N GLN A 40 6.40 -10.29 -31.70
CA GLN A 40 6.98 -9.90 -32.99
C GLN A 40 5.97 -9.25 -33.94
N GLN A 41 4.70 -9.64 -33.87
CA GLN A 41 3.65 -9.16 -34.79
C GLN A 41 2.91 -7.93 -34.26
N SER A 42 2.67 -7.85 -32.95
CA SER A 42 1.81 -6.83 -32.35
C SER A 42 2.53 -5.96 -31.32
N GLY A 43 3.82 -6.19 -31.11
CA GLY A 43 4.62 -5.52 -30.08
C GLY A 43 4.34 -6.05 -28.68
N VAL A 44 5.08 -5.52 -27.70
CA VAL A 44 5.00 -5.97 -26.30
C VAL A 44 3.66 -5.66 -25.62
N ALA A 45 2.88 -4.72 -26.16
CA ALA A 45 1.57 -4.35 -25.64
C ALA A 45 0.51 -5.46 -25.80
N ILE A 46 0.79 -6.49 -26.60
CA ILE A 46 -0.07 -7.68 -26.71
C ILE A 46 -0.07 -8.51 -25.42
N LEU A 47 0.99 -8.38 -24.61
CA LEU A 47 1.10 -9.08 -23.34
C LEU A 47 0.26 -8.36 -22.28
N MET A 48 -0.62 -9.10 -21.60
CA MET A 48 -1.38 -8.56 -20.46
C MET A 48 -0.50 -8.12 -19.29
N ALA A 49 0.70 -8.71 -19.18
CA ALA A 49 1.71 -8.33 -18.21
C ALA A 49 2.98 -7.87 -18.94
N PRO A 50 3.54 -6.70 -18.58
CA PRO A 50 4.77 -6.22 -19.18
C PRO A 50 5.94 -7.20 -18.90
N PRO A 51 6.86 -7.44 -19.86
CA PRO A 51 8.02 -8.30 -19.64
C PRO A 51 8.84 -7.82 -18.44
N LYS A 52 9.23 -8.71 -17.51
CA LYS A 52 10.04 -8.40 -16.31
C LYS A 52 11.51 -8.09 -16.63
N ARG A 53 11.77 -7.09 -17.46
CA ARG A 53 13.11 -6.66 -17.88
C ARG A 53 13.13 -5.18 -18.23
N GLY A 54 14.29 -4.54 -18.08
CA GLY A 54 14.46 -3.12 -18.38
C GLY A 54 13.51 -2.23 -17.54
N PHE A 55 12.95 -1.20 -18.17
CA PHE A 55 12.09 -0.22 -17.49
C PHE A 55 10.80 -0.81 -16.91
N ASN A 56 10.30 -1.93 -17.47
CA ASN A 56 9.10 -2.59 -16.94
C ASN A 56 9.24 -3.06 -15.50
N LEU A 57 10.48 -3.31 -15.02
CA LEU A 57 10.75 -3.64 -13.61
C LEU A 57 10.25 -2.56 -12.65
N ALA A 58 10.22 -1.30 -13.08
CA ALA A 58 9.67 -0.21 -12.28
C ALA A 58 8.21 -0.48 -11.87
N GLY A 59 7.39 -1.00 -12.78
CA GLY A 59 6.00 -1.36 -12.48
C GLY A 59 5.84 -2.46 -11.42
N TYR A 60 6.88 -3.29 -11.22
CA TYR A 60 6.88 -4.36 -10.21
C TYR A 60 7.44 -3.91 -8.86
N PHE A 61 8.42 -3.01 -8.84
CA PHE A 61 9.15 -2.66 -7.61
C PHE A 61 8.82 -1.29 -7.04
N VAL A 62 8.52 -0.30 -7.88
CA VAL A 62 8.29 1.09 -7.43
C VAL A 62 7.20 1.17 -6.35
N PRO A 63 6.03 0.50 -6.47
CA PRO A 63 5.01 0.59 -5.42
C PRO A 63 5.53 0.14 -4.04
N SER A 64 6.21 -1.01 -3.98
CA SER A 64 6.78 -1.53 -2.74
C SER A 64 7.89 -0.64 -2.19
N VAL A 65 8.78 -0.15 -3.05
CA VAL A 65 9.87 0.76 -2.66
C VAL A 65 9.32 2.07 -2.09
N LEU A 66 8.28 2.63 -2.71
CA LEU A 66 7.64 3.87 -2.22
C LEU A 66 7.01 3.68 -0.85
N ILE A 67 6.29 2.57 -0.63
CA ILE A 67 5.68 2.25 0.67
C ILE A 67 6.76 2.11 1.75
N LEU A 68 7.83 1.35 1.45
CA LEU A 68 8.93 1.16 2.40
C LEU A 68 9.65 2.49 2.71
N ALA A 69 9.95 3.29 1.68
CA ALA A 69 10.59 4.58 1.84
C ALA A 69 9.73 5.53 2.69
N ALA A 70 8.41 5.60 2.43
CA ALA A 70 7.48 6.38 3.22
C ALA A 70 7.43 5.91 4.68
N GLY A 71 7.40 4.60 4.92
CA GLY A 71 7.43 4.02 6.27
C GLY A 71 8.72 4.36 7.04
N VAL A 72 9.87 4.30 6.37
CA VAL A 72 11.17 4.69 6.95
C VAL A 72 11.16 6.17 7.30
N VAL A 73 10.77 7.04 6.36
CA VAL A 73 10.70 8.49 6.60
C VAL A 73 9.77 8.81 7.78
N LEU A 74 8.58 8.22 7.81
CA LEU A 74 7.63 8.40 8.91
C LEU A 74 8.23 7.99 10.26
N THR A 75 8.88 6.82 10.31
CA THR A 75 9.52 6.30 11.53
C THR A 75 10.62 7.23 12.02
N LEU A 76 11.46 7.74 11.11
CA LEU A 76 12.53 8.68 11.44
C LEU A 76 11.97 10.01 11.97
N VAL A 77 10.90 10.53 11.36
CA VAL A 77 10.24 11.77 11.82
C VAL A 77 9.65 11.57 13.21
N LEU A 78 8.90 10.49 13.44
CA LEU A 78 8.30 10.19 14.75
C LEU A 78 9.37 9.99 15.84
N HIS A 79 10.46 9.27 15.52
CA HIS A 79 11.56 9.05 16.45
C HIS A 79 12.31 10.34 16.78
N ARG A 80 12.44 11.27 15.83
CA ARG A 80 13.03 12.59 16.08
C ARG A 80 12.13 13.45 16.94
N TRP A 81 10.81 13.43 16.74
CA TRP A 81 9.86 14.14 17.60
C TRP A 81 9.83 13.59 19.02
N SER A 82 9.84 12.26 19.20
CA SER A 82 9.83 11.66 20.53
C SER A 82 11.11 11.96 21.34
N ARG A 83 12.26 12.10 20.67
CA ARG A 83 13.53 12.48 21.31
C ARG A 83 13.70 13.98 21.51
N ALA A 84 13.04 14.80 20.69
CA ALA A 84 13.03 16.26 20.82
C ALA A 84 12.04 16.73 21.89
N ALA A 85 11.01 15.94 22.21
CA ALA A 85 10.34 16.04 23.50
C ALA A 85 11.42 15.76 24.56
N LEU A 86 11.86 16.82 25.25
CA LEU A 86 12.69 16.70 26.46
C LEU A 86 12.10 15.56 27.31
N PRO A 87 12.92 14.66 27.90
CA PRO A 87 12.39 13.80 28.94
C PRO A 87 11.65 14.73 29.90
N ALA A 88 10.36 14.49 30.10
CA ALA A 88 9.59 15.25 31.07
C ALA A 88 10.45 15.28 32.32
N ALA A 89 10.95 16.46 32.69
CA ALA A 89 11.71 16.61 33.91
C ALA A 89 10.90 15.88 34.98
N PRO A 90 11.50 14.96 35.76
CA PRO A 90 10.75 14.14 36.70
C PRO A 90 9.81 15.08 37.40
N ALA A 91 8.49 14.88 37.21
CA ALA A 91 7.49 15.90 37.54
C ALA A 91 7.88 16.42 38.90
N THR A 92 8.42 17.66 38.93
CA THR A 92 8.84 18.23 40.20
C THR A 92 7.54 18.26 40.94
N ARG A 93 7.43 17.39 41.96
CA ARG A 93 6.24 17.28 42.77
C ARG A 93 5.98 18.72 43.16
N GLY A 94 4.96 19.33 42.54
CA GLY A 94 4.65 20.74 42.74
C GLY A 94 4.55 20.94 44.25
N PRO A 95 4.81 22.15 44.78
CA PRO A 95 4.79 22.39 46.21
C PRO A 95 3.60 21.64 46.79
N GLN A 96 3.89 20.65 47.66
CA GLN A 96 2.86 19.85 48.30
C GLN A 96 2.22 20.81 49.29
N ILE A 97 1.26 21.60 48.81
CA ILE A 97 0.50 22.51 49.65
C ILE A 97 -0.38 21.58 50.49
N PRO A 98 -0.12 21.44 51.81
CA PRO A 98 -0.96 20.61 52.64
C PRO A 98 -2.33 21.29 52.69
N ALA A 99 -3.32 20.68 52.05
CA ALA A 99 -4.68 21.17 52.11
C ALA A 99 -5.22 20.89 53.52
N SER A 100 -5.78 21.92 54.15
CA SER A 100 -6.51 21.75 55.39
C SER A 100 -7.77 20.88 55.14
N PRO A 101 -8.27 20.17 56.16
CA PRO A 101 -9.49 19.36 56.01
C PRO A 101 -10.68 20.14 55.44
N ASP A 102 -10.80 21.42 55.82
CA ASP A 102 -11.86 22.31 55.35
C ASP A 102 -11.73 22.67 53.85
N GLU A 103 -10.49 22.84 53.35
CA GLU A 103 -10.24 23.09 51.93
C GLU A 103 -10.56 21.85 51.07
N LEU A 104 -10.22 20.65 51.55
CA LEU A 104 -10.56 19.40 50.88
C LEU A 104 -12.08 19.23 50.76
N GLU A 105 -12.82 19.53 51.83
CA GLU A 105 -14.28 19.42 51.84
C GLU A 105 -14.95 20.46 50.93
N ARG A 106 -14.37 21.66 50.81
CA ARG A 106 -14.83 22.68 49.86
C ARG A 106 -14.64 22.21 48.41
N LEU A 107 -13.45 21.69 48.08
CA LEU A 107 -13.16 21.18 46.73
C LEU A 107 -14.06 20.00 46.36
N ARG A 108 -14.35 19.12 47.32
CA ARG A 108 -15.20 17.95 47.10
C ARG A 108 -16.64 18.34 46.75
N ARG A 109 -17.22 19.29 47.50
CA ARG A 109 -18.53 19.87 47.18
C ARG A 109 -18.57 20.52 45.80
N GLU A 110 -17.48 21.17 45.40
CA GLU A 110 -17.38 21.85 44.11
C GLU A 110 -17.28 20.83 42.95
N LEU A 111 -16.57 19.71 43.17
CA LEU A 111 -16.50 18.62 42.22
C LEU A 111 -17.85 17.91 42.05
N ASP A 112 -18.55 17.64 43.16
CA ASP A 112 -19.88 17.03 43.13
C ASP A 112 -20.88 17.92 42.37
N ARG A 113 -20.81 19.24 42.56
CA ARG A 113 -21.61 20.23 41.81
C ARG A 113 -21.35 20.21 40.30
N LEU A 114 -20.10 19.98 39.88
CA LEU A 114 -19.71 19.95 38.46
C LEU A 114 -19.96 18.59 37.80
N SER A 115 -20.20 17.55 38.58
CA SER A 115 -20.47 16.19 38.10
C SER A 115 -21.95 15.89 37.81
N VAL A 116 -22.82 16.90 37.87
CA VAL A 116 -24.23 16.86 37.43
C VAL A 116 -24.35 17.50 36.06
#